data_AF-A0A1Q5A7Z6-F1
#
_entry.id   AF-A0A1Q5A7Z6-F1
#
_cell.length_a   1.000
_cell.length_b   1.000
_cell.length_c   1.000
_cell.angle_alpha   90.00
_cell.angle_beta   90.00
_cell.angle_gamma   90.00
#
_symmetry.space_group_name_H-M   'P 1'
#
loop_
_entity.id
_entity.type
_entity.pdbx_description
1 polymer ?
#
loop_
_entity_poly.entity_id
_entity_poly.type
_entity_poly.pdbx_seq_one_letter_code
_entity_poly.pdbx_strand_id
1 'polypeptide(L)'
;MTKRSHFLWATSAVAAFAAVLTTAPANALVGTPTTTGLNFVAKINVGDKTSCTGSLVAEQWVLTAASCFTGAGISTTGKPALPTKVTVGRSDLTQTGGSVQSALALVPHAERDLVLVRLSERITGPAITPVPLASTPAADGEQLSKAGFGRTRTEWVPTKLHAGTFTVASRTDTTVNLNGSDTATVCQGDSGGPALRTVDGSPQLVSVTSRSWQGGCLGVDPAETRTGAVDTRVDDLAGWVKEVVAREKVTPADIDGDGKDDLVLQRIDGSVVVHRNLGTSFGPGTVMSSGWGRFVTGTDLGRLYFADITGDNKADLIVHTNDGNIAVRKNMGTYFDGGTHWSAGWGRFLTGTDQGRLRFGDTTGDGKADMYVHTIQNGEVAVRTNMGTYFNSGTRMITL
;
A
#
# COMPACT_ATOMS: atom_id res chain seq x y z
N MET A 1 86.14 -20.92 -15.96
CA MET A 1 84.86 -20.56 -15.32
C MET A 1 83.85 -20.27 -16.41
N THR A 2 83.01 -21.23 -16.73
CA THR A 2 82.03 -21.16 -17.81
C THR A 2 80.79 -21.90 -17.36
N LYS A 3 79.77 -21.15 -16.90
CA LYS A 3 78.48 -21.66 -16.45
C LYS A 3 77.64 -22.04 -17.67
N ARG A 4 77.25 -23.31 -17.78
CA ARG A 4 76.26 -23.80 -18.76
C ARG A 4 74.88 -23.79 -18.12
N SER A 5 73.94 -23.18 -18.82
CA SER A 5 72.51 -23.06 -18.52
C SER A 5 71.77 -24.37 -18.83
N HIS A 6 71.02 -24.89 -17.87
CA HIS A 6 70.03 -25.94 -18.10
C HIS A 6 68.62 -25.33 -18.11
N PHE A 7 68.00 -25.34 -19.30
CA PHE A 7 66.59 -25.08 -19.52
C PHE A 7 65.78 -26.31 -19.06
N LEU A 8 64.85 -26.13 -18.13
CA LEU A 8 63.87 -27.13 -17.74
C LEU A 8 62.64 -27.01 -18.65
N TRP A 9 62.32 -28.08 -19.37
CA TRP A 9 61.06 -28.26 -20.08
C TRP A 9 59.98 -28.71 -19.09
N ALA A 10 58.91 -27.92 -18.94
CA ALA A 10 57.71 -28.32 -18.22
C ALA A 10 56.72 -28.94 -19.22
N THR A 11 56.49 -30.24 -19.09
CA THR A 11 55.44 -30.98 -19.82
C THR A 11 54.08 -30.72 -19.18
N SER A 12 53.17 -30.05 -19.89
CA SER A 12 51.78 -29.89 -19.51
C SER A 12 50.98 -31.16 -19.82
N ALA A 13 50.50 -31.85 -18.79
CA ALA A 13 49.52 -32.92 -18.91
C ALA A 13 48.11 -32.31 -18.90
N VAL A 14 47.38 -32.44 -20.01
CA VAL A 14 45.96 -32.06 -20.10
C VAL A 14 45.13 -33.23 -19.57
N ALA A 15 44.57 -33.08 -18.38
CA ALA A 15 43.57 -34.01 -17.84
C ALA A 15 42.17 -33.58 -18.31
N ALA A 16 41.58 -34.35 -19.22
CA ALA A 16 40.18 -34.18 -19.62
C ALA A 16 39.27 -34.69 -18.49
N PHE A 17 38.69 -33.77 -17.71
CA PHE A 17 37.61 -34.08 -16.78
C PHE A 17 36.31 -34.22 -17.57
N ALA A 18 35.83 -35.45 -17.75
CA ALA A 18 34.47 -35.71 -18.18
C ALA A 18 33.53 -35.36 -17.00
N ALA A 19 32.97 -34.16 -17.02
CA ALA A 19 31.92 -33.76 -16.09
C ALA A 19 30.64 -34.55 -16.44
N VAL A 20 30.35 -35.58 -15.65
CA VAL A 20 29.03 -36.22 -15.66
C VAL A 20 28.06 -35.23 -15.02
N LEU A 21 27.32 -34.50 -15.87
CA LEU A 21 26.15 -33.72 -15.46
C LEU A 21 25.07 -34.70 -15.03
N THR A 22 24.97 -34.98 -13.73
CA THR A 22 23.78 -35.60 -13.17
C THR A 22 22.69 -34.55 -13.15
N THR A 23 21.76 -34.62 -14.11
CA THR A 23 20.50 -33.91 -14.01
C THR A 23 19.75 -34.47 -12.81
N ALA A 24 19.76 -33.76 -11.67
CA ALA A 24 18.83 -34.06 -10.60
C ALA A 24 17.41 -33.91 -11.15
N PRO A 25 16.50 -34.89 -10.95
CA PRO A 25 15.12 -34.67 -11.31
C PRO A 25 14.61 -33.46 -10.52
N ALA A 26 13.99 -32.52 -11.21
CA ALA A 26 13.21 -31.48 -10.54
C ALA A 26 12.10 -32.20 -9.77
N ASN A 27 12.25 -32.30 -8.45
CA ASN A 27 11.18 -32.78 -7.59
C ASN A 27 10.06 -31.74 -7.66
N ALA A 28 9.07 -31.96 -8.52
CA ALA A 28 7.80 -31.27 -8.40
C ALA A 28 7.27 -31.57 -7.00
N LEU A 29 7.20 -30.56 -6.13
CA LEU A 29 6.49 -30.67 -4.86
C LEU A 29 4.99 -30.83 -5.17
N VAL A 30 4.57 -32.06 -5.46
CA VAL A 30 3.17 -32.45 -5.56
C VAL A 30 2.71 -32.78 -4.15
N GLY A 31 2.44 -31.74 -3.37
CA GLY A 31 1.76 -31.85 -2.08
C GLY A 31 0.33 -31.36 -2.21
N THR A 32 -0.61 -31.97 -1.49
CA THR A 32 -1.94 -31.39 -1.30
C THR A 32 -1.77 -29.99 -0.70
N PRO A 33 -2.37 -28.95 -1.31
CA PRO A 33 -2.17 -27.59 -0.85
C PRO A 33 -2.71 -27.44 0.58
N THR A 34 -1.85 -26.95 1.47
CA THR A 34 -2.19 -26.72 2.88
C THR A 34 -2.54 -25.26 3.11
N THR A 35 -3.42 -25.01 4.07
CA THR A 35 -3.75 -23.66 4.56
C THR A 35 -2.87 -23.23 5.73
N THR A 36 -2.02 -24.13 6.24
CA THR A 36 -1.02 -23.82 7.26
C THR A 36 -0.02 -22.80 6.72
N GLY A 37 0.25 -21.74 7.50
CA GLY A 37 1.20 -20.68 7.11
C GLY A 37 0.63 -19.62 6.16
N LEU A 38 -0.65 -19.72 5.76
CA LEU A 38 -1.31 -18.75 4.88
C LEU A 38 -2.02 -17.62 5.65
N ASN A 39 -1.48 -17.23 6.81
CA ASN A 39 -2.09 -16.24 7.70
C ASN A 39 -2.18 -14.83 7.07
N PHE A 40 -1.45 -14.56 6.00
CA PHE A 40 -1.56 -13.31 5.22
C PHE A 40 -2.79 -13.26 4.30
N VAL A 41 -3.45 -14.40 4.04
CA VAL A 41 -4.65 -14.43 3.20
C VAL A 41 -5.79 -13.73 3.92
N ALA A 42 -6.40 -12.77 3.22
CA ALA A 42 -7.40 -11.89 3.78
C ALA A 42 -8.80 -12.25 3.28
N LYS A 43 -9.79 -12.21 4.18
CA LYS A 43 -11.21 -12.13 3.81
C LYS A 43 -11.59 -10.65 3.68
N ILE A 44 -12.14 -10.27 2.54
CA ILE A 44 -12.62 -8.91 2.27
C ILE A 44 -14.14 -8.95 2.13
N ASN A 45 -14.83 -8.11 2.89
CA ASN A 45 -16.27 -7.88 2.79
C ASN A 45 -16.49 -6.44 2.34
N VAL A 46 -17.10 -6.25 1.16
CA VAL A 46 -17.41 -4.94 0.58
C VAL A 46 -18.92 -4.74 0.65
N GLY A 47 -19.35 -3.86 1.56
CA GLY A 47 -20.75 -3.77 1.97
C GLY A 47 -21.28 -5.11 2.47
N ASP A 48 -22.59 -5.32 2.28
CA ASP A 48 -23.27 -6.52 2.78
C ASP A 48 -23.34 -7.67 1.75
N LYS A 49 -22.99 -7.39 0.48
CA LYS A 49 -23.30 -8.28 -0.65
C LYS A 49 -22.08 -8.89 -1.32
N THR A 50 -20.94 -8.19 -1.30
CA THR A 50 -19.76 -8.63 -2.02
C THR A 50 -18.72 -9.13 -1.04
N SER A 51 -18.15 -10.28 -1.35
CA SER A 51 -16.99 -10.80 -0.65
C SER A 51 -15.91 -11.19 -1.64
N CYS A 52 -14.67 -10.96 -1.25
CA CYS A 52 -13.48 -11.30 -1.99
C CYS A 52 -12.42 -11.88 -1.05
N THR A 53 -11.34 -12.35 -1.66
CA THR A 53 -10.11 -12.73 -1.00
C THR A 53 -9.03 -11.68 -1.30
N GLY A 54 -8.00 -11.58 -0.46
CA GLY A 54 -6.83 -10.74 -0.70
C GLY A 54 -5.57 -11.33 -0.06
N SER A 55 -4.45 -10.64 -0.19
CA SER A 55 -3.19 -11.00 0.48
C SER A 55 -2.54 -9.79 1.13
N LEU A 56 -2.17 -9.90 2.41
CA LEU A 56 -1.35 -8.90 3.07
C LEU A 56 0.04 -8.88 2.44
N VAL A 57 0.41 -7.78 1.79
CA VAL A 57 1.71 -7.60 1.09
C VAL A 57 2.61 -6.58 1.78
N ALA A 58 2.06 -5.79 2.70
CA ALA A 58 2.79 -5.02 3.71
C ALA A 58 1.91 -4.84 4.95
N GLU A 59 2.48 -4.43 6.08
CA GLU A 59 1.80 -4.38 7.40
C GLU A 59 0.46 -3.63 7.41
N GLN A 60 0.21 -2.69 6.49
CA GLN A 60 -1.04 -1.93 6.39
C GLN A 60 -1.75 -2.10 5.04
N TRP A 61 -1.32 -3.06 4.22
CA TRP A 61 -1.69 -3.10 2.81
C TRP A 61 -2.02 -4.52 2.35
N VAL A 62 -3.25 -4.69 1.91
CA VAL A 62 -3.74 -5.91 1.29
C VAL A 62 -3.87 -5.70 -0.22
N LEU A 63 -3.27 -6.59 -1.01
CA LEU A 63 -3.46 -6.64 -2.46
C LEU A 63 -4.64 -7.55 -2.78
N THR A 64 -5.52 -7.09 -3.67
CA THR A 64 -6.70 -7.84 -4.14
C THR A 64 -7.08 -7.37 -5.55
N ALA A 65 -8.14 -7.91 -6.14
CA ALA A 65 -8.64 -7.49 -7.45
C ALA A 65 -9.42 -6.17 -7.34
N ALA A 66 -9.25 -5.27 -8.31
CA ALA A 66 -9.99 -4.00 -8.35
C ALA A 66 -11.50 -4.23 -8.60
N SER A 67 -11.83 -5.29 -9.35
CA SER A 67 -13.18 -5.77 -9.63
C SER A 67 -13.98 -6.19 -8.38
N CYS A 68 -13.33 -6.34 -7.22
CA CYS A 68 -14.01 -6.58 -5.95
C CYS A 68 -14.83 -5.39 -5.43
N PHE A 69 -14.51 -4.16 -5.86
CA PHE A 69 -15.12 -2.95 -5.33
C PHE A 69 -16.24 -2.39 -6.20
N THR A 70 -16.18 -2.63 -7.50
CA THR A 70 -17.25 -2.34 -8.45
C THR A 70 -17.20 -3.38 -9.56
N GLY A 71 -18.34 -3.72 -10.17
CA GLY A 71 -18.35 -4.66 -11.30
C GLY A 71 -17.57 -4.16 -12.53
N ALA A 72 -17.28 -2.86 -12.62
CA ALA A 72 -16.47 -2.26 -13.68
C ALA A 72 -14.98 -2.09 -13.30
N GLY A 73 -14.60 -2.41 -12.07
CA GLY A 73 -13.30 -2.04 -11.49
C GLY A 73 -13.26 -0.58 -11.01
N ILE A 74 -12.30 -0.29 -10.14
CA ILE A 74 -12.00 1.06 -9.66
C ILE A 74 -10.72 1.56 -10.34
N SER A 75 -10.72 2.81 -10.82
CA SER A 75 -9.59 3.40 -11.55
C SER A 75 -8.94 4.60 -10.86
N THR A 76 -9.59 5.17 -9.84
CA THR A 76 -9.08 6.32 -9.09
C THR A 76 -8.76 5.97 -7.65
N THR A 77 -7.67 6.53 -7.12
CA THR A 77 -7.35 6.42 -5.70
C THR A 77 -8.39 7.14 -4.85
N GLY A 78 -8.85 6.51 -3.77
CA GLY A 78 -9.83 7.13 -2.87
C GLY A 78 -10.37 6.18 -1.81
N LYS A 79 -11.31 6.68 -1.00
CA LYS A 79 -12.03 5.85 -0.02
C LYS A 79 -12.94 4.84 -0.74
N PRO A 80 -13.11 3.61 -0.23
CA PRO A 80 -14.16 2.70 -0.72
C PRO A 80 -15.55 3.35 -0.71
N ALA A 81 -16.33 3.13 -1.78
CA ALA A 81 -17.70 3.64 -1.88
C ALA A 81 -18.65 2.97 -0.87
N LEU A 82 -18.40 1.69 -0.55
CA LEU A 82 -19.12 0.94 0.47
C LEU A 82 -18.22 0.65 1.66
N PRO A 83 -18.77 0.59 2.90
CA PRO A 83 -18.02 0.12 4.06
C PRO A 83 -17.34 -1.20 3.75
N THR A 84 -16.03 -1.26 3.93
CA THR A 84 -15.24 -2.45 3.61
C THR A 84 -14.48 -2.93 4.83
N LYS A 85 -14.67 -4.19 5.19
CA LYS A 85 -14.01 -4.87 6.31
C LYS A 85 -13.01 -5.89 5.76
N VAL A 86 -11.81 -5.91 6.32
CA VAL A 86 -10.73 -6.83 5.96
C VAL A 86 -10.35 -7.63 7.18
N THR A 87 -10.39 -8.95 7.08
CA THR A 87 -9.96 -9.88 8.14
C THR A 87 -8.71 -10.63 7.69
N VAL A 88 -7.63 -10.58 8.48
CA VAL A 88 -6.34 -11.20 8.17
C VAL A 88 -5.89 -12.04 9.39
N GLY A 89 -5.14 -13.11 9.16
CA GLY A 89 -4.61 -13.95 10.25
C GLY A 89 -5.60 -14.98 10.79
N ARG A 90 -6.63 -15.35 10.01
CA ARG A 90 -7.61 -16.38 10.38
C ARG A 90 -7.76 -17.36 9.24
N SER A 91 -7.47 -18.64 9.46
CA SER A 91 -7.85 -19.72 8.54
C SER A 91 -9.27 -20.24 8.82
N ASP A 92 -9.83 -19.94 10.00
CA ASP A 92 -11.22 -20.21 10.36
C ASP A 92 -11.85 -18.90 10.90
N LEU A 93 -12.83 -18.37 10.17
CA LEU A 93 -13.48 -17.09 10.44
C LEU A 93 -14.38 -17.13 11.69
N THR A 94 -14.66 -18.31 12.25
CA THR A 94 -15.36 -18.44 13.53
C THR A 94 -14.47 -18.11 14.73
N GLN A 95 -13.15 -18.08 14.53
CA GLN A 95 -12.18 -17.76 15.57
C GLN A 95 -11.99 -16.25 15.75
N THR A 96 -11.49 -15.85 16.92
CA THR A 96 -11.30 -14.45 17.32
C THR A 96 -9.88 -13.89 17.09
N GLY A 97 -8.91 -14.74 16.75
CA GLY A 97 -7.50 -14.36 16.51
C GLY A 97 -7.30 -13.46 15.29
N GLY A 98 -6.06 -13.08 14.98
CA GLY A 98 -5.75 -12.23 13.82
C GLY A 98 -6.21 -10.77 13.97
N SER A 99 -6.45 -10.09 12.85
CA SER A 99 -6.79 -8.66 12.81
C SER A 99 -8.00 -8.41 11.90
N VAL A 100 -8.89 -7.50 12.34
CA VAL A 100 -10.07 -7.09 11.58
C VAL A 100 -10.06 -5.57 11.46
N GLN A 101 -9.89 -5.07 10.25
CA GLN A 101 -9.63 -3.66 9.97
C GLN A 101 -10.63 -3.11 8.96
N SER A 102 -10.91 -1.81 9.04
CA SER A 102 -11.65 -1.10 8.00
C SER A 102 -10.70 -0.70 6.87
N ALA A 103 -11.17 -0.70 5.62
CA ALA A 103 -10.41 -0.13 4.52
C ALA A 103 -10.57 1.40 4.49
N LEU A 104 -9.45 2.11 4.54
CA LEU A 104 -9.41 3.58 4.52
C LEU A 104 -9.23 4.13 3.10
N ALA A 105 -8.45 3.45 2.28
CA ALA A 105 -8.13 3.88 0.93
C ALA A 105 -7.93 2.69 0.01
N LEU A 106 -8.26 2.91 -1.26
CA LEU A 106 -8.04 2.03 -2.38
C LEU A 106 -7.09 2.74 -3.33
N VAL A 107 -6.01 2.06 -3.71
CA VAL A 107 -5.03 2.54 -4.69
C VAL A 107 -5.03 1.54 -5.84
N PRO A 108 -5.84 1.75 -6.89
CA PRO A 108 -5.88 0.84 -8.02
C PRO A 108 -4.60 0.94 -8.85
N HIS A 109 -4.21 -0.17 -9.45
CA HIS A 109 -3.22 -0.17 -10.51
C HIS A 109 -3.87 0.35 -11.80
N ALA A 110 -3.18 1.19 -12.56
CA ALA A 110 -3.77 1.83 -13.75
C ALA A 110 -4.18 0.82 -14.84
N GLU A 111 -3.32 -0.17 -15.09
CA GLU A 111 -3.45 -1.06 -16.25
C GLU A 111 -3.87 -2.51 -15.90
N ARG A 112 -4.13 -2.79 -14.62
CA ARG A 112 -4.31 -4.17 -14.13
C ARG A 112 -5.49 -4.26 -13.17
N ASP A 113 -6.20 -5.38 -13.18
CA ASP A 113 -7.26 -5.67 -12.20
C ASP A 113 -6.64 -5.98 -10.82
N LEU A 114 -6.09 -4.93 -10.20
CA LEU A 114 -5.38 -4.94 -8.94
C LEU A 114 -5.65 -3.65 -8.17
N VAL A 115 -5.77 -3.78 -6.87
CA VAL A 115 -5.87 -2.64 -5.96
C VAL A 115 -5.16 -2.95 -4.65
N LEU A 116 -4.39 -1.98 -4.16
CA LEU A 116 -3.91 -1.97 -2.79
C LEU A 116 -4.96 -1.34 -1.88
N VAL A 117 -5.37 -2.10 -0.86
CA VAL A 117 -6.32 -1.72 0.17
C VAL A 117 -5.55 -1.33 1.43
N ARG A 118 -5.66 -0.07 1.82
CA ARG A 118 -5.05 0.43 3.06
C ARG A 118 -5.94 0.14 4.25
N LEU A 119 -5.37 -0.53 5.26
CA LEU A 119 -6.05 -0.87 6.50
C LEU A 119 -6.08 0.31 7.49
N SER A 120 -7.06 0.32 8.40
CA SER A 120 -7.17 1.32 9.46
C SER A 120 -5.99 1.32 10.42
N GLU A 121 -5.40 0.15 10.66
CA GLU A 121 -4.22 -0.03 11.51
C GLU A 121 -3.21 -0.97 10.85
N ARG A 122 -1.96 -0.86 11.32
CA ARG A 122 -0.90 -1.80 10.95
C ARG A 122 -1.07 -3.12 11.68
N ILE A 123 -0.88 -4.20 10.96
CA ILE A 123 -0.74 -5.54 11.48
C ILE A 123 0.75 -5.75 11.77
N THR A 124 1.13 -5.53 13.02
CA THR A 124 2.51 -5.69 13.50
C THR A 124 2.66 -6.99 14.30
N GLY A 125 3.79 -7.68 14.13
CA GLY A 125 4.15 -8.87 14.93
C GLY A 125 4.35 -10.14 14.11
N PRO A 126 5.00 -11.18 14.69
CA PRO A 126 5.47 -12.35 13.94
C PRO A 126 4.36 -13.34 13.55
N ALA A 127 3.14 -13.18 14.07
CA ALA A 127 2.05 -14.12 13.82
C ALA A 127 1.46 -14.01 12.40
N ILE A 128 1.59 -12.84 11.76
CA ILE A 128 1.08 -12.55 10.43
C ILE A 128 2.18 -11.84 9.65
N THR A 129 2.91 -12.61 8.85
CA THR A 129 3.96 -12.08 7.98
C THR A 129 3.38 -11.76 6.60
N PRO A 130 3.53 -10.53 6.07
CA PRO A 130 3.14 -10.22 4.70
C PRO A 130 3.82 -11.14 3.68
N VAL A 131 3.09 -11.53 2.63
CA VAL A 131 3.63 -12.38 1.57
C VAL A 131 4.48 -11.51 0.61
N PRO A 132 5.72 -11.90 0.30
CA PRO A 132 6.50 -11.23 -0.72
C PRO A 132 5.92 -11.49 -2.11
N LEU A 133 5.98 -10.47 -2.98
CA LEU A 133 5.72 -10.67 -4.40
C LEU A 133 6.84 -11.52 -5.00
N ALA A 134 6.50 -12.47 -5.86
CA ALA A 134 7.48 -13.11 -6.72
C ALA A 134 8.13 -12.05 -7.61
N SER A 135 9.41 -12.21 -7.93
CA SER A 135 10.13 -11.34 -8.88
C SER A 135 10.39 -12.03 -10.22
N THR A 136 9.98 -13.29 -10.33
CA THR A 136 10.12 -14.09 -11.54
C THR A 136 8.74 -14.50 -12.02
N PRO A 137 8.47 -14.43 -13.33
CA PRO A 137 7.19 -14.81 -13.86
C PRO A 137 6.91 -16.29 -13.61
N ALA A 138 5.63 -16.66 -13.58
CA ALA A 138 5.22 -18.05 -13.57
C ALA A 138 5.77 -18.78 -14.81
N ALA A 139 6.18 -20.04 -14.70
CA ALA A 139 6.60 -20.84 -15.84
C ALA A 139 5.44 -21.67 -16.39
N ASP A 140 5.41 -21.93 -17.70
CA ASP A 140 4.39 -22.79 -18.29
C ASP A 140 4.50 -24.21 -17.72
N GLY A 141 3.37 -24.79 -17.32
CA GLY A 141 3.32 -26.09 -16.62
C GLY A 141 3.67 -26.05 -15.13
N GLU A 142 4.03 -24.89 -14.58
CA GLU A 142 4.27 -24.74 -13.14
C GLU A 142 2.99 -25.00 -12.32
N GLN A 143 3.14 -25.68 -11.19
CA GLN A 143 2.06 -25.85 -10.22
C GLN A 143 2.10 -24.75 -9.16
N LEU A 144 0.98 -24.04 -9.01
CA LEU A 144 0.75 -23.00 -8.02
C LEU A 144 -0.32 -23.44 -7.03
N SER A 145 -0.18 -23.02 -5.77
CA SER A 145 -1.22 -23.19 -4.76
C SER A 145 -2.06 -21.92 -4.70
N LYS A 146 -3.37 -22.04 -4.94
CA LYS A 146 -4.32 -20.96 -4.73
C LYS A 146 -5.03 -21.13 -3.40
N ALA A 147 -5.36 -20.02 -2.74
CA ALA A 147 -6.10 -20.05 -1.48
C ALA A 147 -7.20 -18.97 -1.45
N GLY A 148 -8.31 -19.27 -0.78
CA GLY A 148 -9.45 -18.36 -0.74
C GLY A 148 -10.54 -18.70 0.26
N PHE A 149 -11.45 -17.74 0.42
CA PHE A 149 -12.66 -17.85 1.23
C PHE A 149 -13.92 -17.73 0.36
N GLY A 150 -13.79 -17.97 -0.94
CA GLY A 150 -14.91 -18.03 -1.85
C GLY A 150 -15.77 -19.25 -1.60
N ARG A 151 -16.85 -19.34 -2.36
CA ARG A 151 -17.74 -20.49 -2.38
C ARG A 151 -16.99 -21.77 -2.73
N THR A 152 -17.43 -22.92 -2.23
CA THR A 152 -16.91 -24.23 -2.69
C THR A 152 -17.94 -24.97 -3.55
N ARG A 153 -17.61 -26.20 -3.94
CA ARG A 153 -18.55 -27.10 -4.63
C ARG A 153 -19.78 -27.46 -3.77
N THR A 154 -19.67 -27.37 -2.44
CA THR A 154 -20.71 -27.84 -1.52
C THR A 154 -21.19 -26.78 -0.53
N GLU A 155 -20.53 -25.63 -0.43
CA GLU A 155 -20.82 -24.62 0.59
C GLU A 155 -20.87 -23.21 -0.01
N TRP A 156 -21.96 -22.47 0.26
CA TRP A 156 -22.22 -21.14 -0.31
C TRP A 156 -21.35 -20.03 0.28
N VAL A 157 -21.13 -20.07 1.61
CA VAL A 157 -20.33 -19.09 2.37
C VAL A 157 -19.40 -19.83 3.33
N PRO A 158 -18.24 -20.30 2.87
CA PRO A 158 -17.29 -20.99 3.73
C PRO A 158 -16.73 -20.12 4.84
N THR A 159 -16.70 -20.67 6.04
CA THR A 159 -16.02 -20.05 7.19
C THR A 159 -14.54 -20.40 7.23
N LYS A 160 -14.10 -21.41 6.49
CA LYS A 160 -12.71 -21.87 6.47
C LYS A 160 -12.01 -21.47 5.18
N LEU A 161 -10.77 -21.03 5.34
CA LEU A 161 -9.82 -20.90 4.24
C LEU A 161 -9.65 -22.28 3.62
N HIS A 162 -9.65 -22.33 2.30
CA HIS A 162 -9.34 -23.54 1.54
C HIS A 162 -8.29 -23.22 0.48
N ALA A 163 -7.66 -24.27 -0.02
CA ALA A 163 -6.63 -24.16 -1.03
C ALA A 163 -6.76 -25.26 -2.09
N GLY A 164 -6.27 -24.97 -3.29
CA GLY A 164 -6.32 -25.84 -4.45
C GLY A 164 -5.07 -25.70 -5.32
N THR A 165 -4.73 -26.76 -6.07
CA THR A 165 -3.57 -26.77 -6.97
C THR A 165 -4.01 -26.38 -8.37
N PHE A 166 -3.25 -25.47 -8.98
CA PHE A 166 -3.49 -24.98 -10.32
C PHE A 166 -2.22 -25.07 -11.15
N THR A 167 -2.35 -25.45 -12.42
CA THR A 167 -1.24 -25.52 -13.36
C THR A 167 -1.27 -24.30 -14.28
N VAL A 168 -0.12 -23.66 -14.47
CA VAL A 168 0.05 -22.55 -15.41
C VAL A 168 -0.11 -23.04 -16.84
N ALA A 169 -1.13 -22.55 -17.54
CA ALA A 169 -1.45 -22.94 -18.90
C ALA A 169 -0.78 -22.04 -19.94
N SER A 170 -0.84 -20.73 -19.73
CA SER A 170 -0.23 -19.72 -20.60
C SER A 170 -0.17 -18.36 -19.92
N ARG A 171 0.59 -17.43 -20.50
CA ARG A 171 0.80 -16.08 -19.96
C ARG A 171 0.69 -15.02 -21.05
N THR A 172 0.29 -13.83 -20.64
CA THR A 172 0.46 -12.58 -21.37
C THR A 172 1.37 -11.66 -20.55
N ASP A 173 1.60 -10.43 -21.00
CA ASP A 173 2.37 -9.43 -20.24
C ASP A 173 1.77 -9.14 -18.85
N THR A 174 0.44 -9.17 -18.71
CA THR A 174 -0.24 -8.77 -17.48
C THR A 174 -1.05 -9.87 -16.80
N THR A 175 -1.29 -11.00 -17.49
CA THR A 175 -2.13 -12.09 -16.97
C THR A 175 -1.47 -13.46 -17.08
N VAL A 176 -1.96 -14.39 -16.26
CA VAL A 176 -1.66 -15.81 -16.34
C VAL A 176 -2.97 -16.61 -16.36
N ASN A 177 -3.06 -17.55 -17.29
CA ASN A 177 -4.16 -18.50 -17.37
C ASN A 177 -3.78 -19.75 -16.57
N LEU A 178 -4.69 -20.20 -15.72
CA LEU A 178 -4.48 -21.32 -14.80
C LEU A 178 -5.56 -22.38 -15.00
N ASN A 179 -5.16 -23.64 -15.02
CA ASN A 179 -6.07 -24.79 -15.03
C ASN A 179 -6.12 -25.40 -13.62
N GLY A 180 -7.32 -25.52 -13.03
CA GLY A 180 -7.49 -26.23 -11.77
C GLY A 180 -7.27 -27.73 -11.92
N SER A 181 -6.73 -28.38 -10.89
CA SER A 181 -6.76 -29.84 -10.78
C SER A 181 -8.20 -30.36 -10.68
N ASP A 182 -8.38 -31.69 -10.72
CA ASP A 182 -9.70 -32.33 -10.63
C ASP A 182 -10.53 -31.94 -9.39
N THR A 183 -9.86 -31.45 -8.34
CA THR A 183 -10.47 -31.04 -7.08
C THR A 183 -10.47 -29.53 -6.85
N ALA A 184 -9.86 -28.75 -7.74
CA ALA A 184 -9.64 -27.33 -7.56
C ALA A 184 -10.42 -26.50 -8.57
N THR A 185 -11.20 -25.55 -8.08
CA THR A 185 -11.89 -24.55 -8.88
C THR A 185 -11.86 -23.21 -8.15
N VAL A 186 -11.89 -22.12 -8.91
CA VAL A 186 -12.03 -20.76 -8.38
C VAL A 186 -13.49 -20.37 -8.49
N CYS A 187 -14.12 -20.00 -7.37
CA CYS A 187 -15.52 -19.66 -7.31
C CYS A 187 -15.76 -18.20 -6.91
N GLN A 188 -17.03 -17.78 -6.93
CA GLN A 188 -17.45 -16.48 -6.41
C GLN A 188 -16.93 -16.30 -4.98
N GLY A 189 -16.23 -15.18 -4.75
CA GLY A 189 -15.57 -14.86 -3.48
C GLY A 189 -14.08 -15.19 -3.39
N ASP A 190 -13.54 -15.96 -4.34
CA ASP A 190 -12.09 -16.19 -4.46
C ASP A 190 -11.37 -15.09 -5.28
N SER A 191 -12.13 -14.21 -5.95
CA SER A 191 -11.55 -13.05 -6.64
C SER A 191 -10.69 -12.24 -5.66
N GLY A 192 -9.52 -11.81 -6.14
CA GLY A 192 -8.46 -11.19 -5.36
C GLY A 192 -7.59 -12.16 -4.54
N GLY A 193 -7.91 -13.45 -4.50
CA GLY A 193 -7.13 -14.46 -3.77
C GLY A 193 -5.79 -14.77 -4.44
N PRO A 194 -4.76 -15.15 -3.67
CA PRO A 194 -3.42 -15.40 -4.20
C PRO A 194 -3.30 -16.71 -4.96
N ALA A 195 -2.41 -16.73 -5.95
CA ALA A 195 -1.71 -17.92 -6.41
C ALA A 195 -0.25 -17.86 -5.95
N LEU A 196 0.22 -18.93 -5.34
CA LEU A 196 1.46 -18.98 -4.58
C LEU A 196 2.42 -20.02 -5.14
N ARG A 197 3.70 -19.65 -5.18
CA ARG A 197 4.83 -20.57 -5.35
C ARG A 197 5.54 -20.71 -4.00
N THR A 198 5.97 -21.92 -3.66
CA THR A 198 6.84 -22.14 -2.50
C THR A 198 8.30 -22.15 -2.94
N VAL A 199 9.12 -21.28 -2.37
CA VAL A 199 10.57 -21.22 -2.56
C VAL A 199 11.23 -21.39 -1.20
N ASP A 200 12.07 -22.41 -1.03
CA ASP A 200 12.75 -22.72 0.24
C ASP A 200 11.79 -22.78 1.45
N GLY A 201 10.61 -23.36 1.25
CA GLY A 201 9.57 -23.49 2.28
C GLY A 201 8.77 -22.21 2.56
N SER A 202 9.05 -21.11 1.88
CA SER A 202 8.36 -19.83 2.03
C SER A 202 7.47 -19.51 0.82
N PRO A 203 6.24 -18.99 1.02
CA PRO A 203 5.37 -18.63 -0.08
C PRO A 203 5.79 -17.30 -0.73
N GLN A 204 5.66 -17.23 -2.05
CA GLN A 204 5.74 -16.01 -2.85
C GLN A 204 4.46 -15.83 -3.65
N LEU A 205 3.95 -14.61 -3.70
CA LEU A 205 2.76 -14.26 -4.48
C LEU A 205 3.11 -14.14 -5.96
N VAL A 206 2.58 -15.06 -6.78
CA VAL A 206 2.85 -15.11 -8.23
C VAL A 206 1.80 -14.36 -9.03
N SER A 207 0.54 -14.48 -8.62
CA SER A 207 -0.58 -13.80 -9.28
C SER A 207 -1.77 -13.63 -8.33
N VAL A 208 -2.70 -12.78 -8.73
CA VAL A 208 -3.95 -12.48 -7.99
C VAL A 208 -5.13 -12.85 -8.87
N THR A 209 -6.08 -13.60 -8.30
CA THR A 209 -7.27 -14.06 -9.00
C THR A 209 -8.10 -12.88 -9.51
N SER A 210 -8.34 -12.79 -10.82
CA SER A 210 -9.26 -11.78 -11.38
C SER A 210 -10.63 -12.41 -11.64
N ARG A 211 -10.67 -13.46 -12.46
CA ARG A 211 -11.92 -14.12 -12.90
C ARG A 211 -11.73 -15.62 -13.16
N SER A 212 -12.83 -16.37 -13.25
CA SER A 212 -12.82 -17.78 -13.62
C SER A 212 -14.11 -18.18 -14.31
N TRP A 213 -14.12 -19.39 -14.89
CA TRP A 213 -15.30 -19.98 -15.54
C TRP A 213 -16.30 -20.60 -14.57
N GLN A 214 -15.96 -20.73 -13.28
CA GLN A 214 -16.85 -21.20 -12.21
C GLN A 214 -17.34 -22.66 -12.33
N GLY A 215 -16.77 -23.47 -13.22
CA GLY A 215 -17.12 -24.88 -13.35
C GLY A 215 -16.91 -25.64 -12.04
N GLY A 216 -17.92 -26.40 -11.63
CA GLY A 216 -17.90 -27.16 -10.37
C GLY A 216 -18.20 -26.34 -9.10
N CYS A 217 -18.52 -25.05 -9.20
CA CYS A 217 -18.92 -24.25 -8.06
C CYS A 217 -20.40 -24.48 -7.67
N LEU A 218 -20.73 -24.42 -6.38
CA LEU A 218 -22.12 -24.60 -5.93
C LEU A 218 -23.07 -23.56 -6.56
N GLY A 219 -24.18 -24.05 -7.11
CA GLY A 219 -25.22 -23.21 -7.73
C GLY A 219 -24.86 -22.68 -9.12
N VAL A 220 -23.77 -23.17 -9.73
CA VAL A 220 -23.47 -22.98 -11.15
C VAL A 220 -24.07 -24.14 -11.94
N ASP A 221 -24.43 -23.88 -13.20
CA ASP A 221 -24.93 -24.89 -14.13
C ASP A 221 -23.95 -26.07 -14.21
N PRO A 222 -24.36 -27.32 -13.89
CA PRO A 222 -23.50 -28.50 -14.00
C PRO A 222 -22.92 -28.74 -15.41
N ALA A 223 -23.51 -28.14 -16.46
CA ALA A 223 -22.98 -28.20 -17.82
C ALA A 223 -21.71 -27.35 -18.01
N GLU A 224 -21.45 -26.36 -17.14
CA GLU A 224 -20.19 -25.61 -17.13
C GLU A 224 -19.12 -26.46 -16.43
N THR A 225 -18.22 -27.02 -17.23
CA THR A 225 -17.16 -27.92 -16.76
C THR A 225 -15.79 -27.26 -16.71
N ARG A 226 -15.64 -26.03 -17.21
CA ARG A 226 -14.34 -25.36 -17.24
C ARG A 226 -13.97 -24.86 -15.85
N THR A 227 -12.88 -25.38 -15.30
CA THR A 227 -12.31 -24.98 -14.00
C THR A 227 -11.23 -23.91 -14.10
N GLY A 228 -10.93 -23.45 -15.33
CA GLY A 228 -9.87 -22.49 -15.59
C GLY A 228 -10.13 -21.10 -14.97
N ALA A 229 -9.04 -20.43 -14.60
CA ALA A 229 -9.03 -19.08 -14.05
C ALA A 229 -8.05 -18.18 -14.81
N VAL A 230 -8.33 -16.88 -14.80
CA VAL A 230 -7.42 -15.84 -15.28
C VAL A 230 -7.01 -15.00 -14.08
N ASP A 231 -5.71 -14.95 -13.85
CA ASP A 231 -5.12 -14.15 -12.78
C ASP A 231 -4.30 -13.02 -13.35
N THR A 232 -4.15 -11.97 -12.55
CA THR A 232 -3.28 -10.83 -12.83
C THR A 232 -1.89 -11.09 -12.27
N ARG A 233 -0.87 -10.94 -13.11
CA ARG A 233 0.56 -11.12 -12.73
C ARG A 233 1.01 -10.02 -11.78
N VAL A 234 1.96 -10.36 -10.89
CA VAL A 234 2.55 -9.39 -9.94
C VAL A 234 4.08 -9.29 -10.02
N ASP A 235 4.73 -10.05 -10.90
CA ASP A 235 6.18 -10.25 -10.87
C ASP A 235 7.04 -9.01 -11.18
N ASP A 236 6.43 -8.00 -11.80
CA ASP A 236 7.01 -6.70 -12.13
C ASP A 236 6.42 -5.54 -11.28
N LEU A 237 5.62 -5.86 -10.26
CA LEU A 237 4.87 -4.85 -9.49
C LEU A 237 5.53 -4.44 -8.17
N ALA A 238 6.70 -4.98 -7.84
CA ALA A 238 7.41 -4.62 -6.60
C ALA A 238 7.68 -3.10 -6.50
N GLY A 239 7.99 -2.44 -7.62
CA GLY A 239 8.17 -0.98 -7.68
C GLY A 239 6.90 -0.21 -7.34
N TRP A 240 5.78 -0.56 -7.98
CA TRP A 240 4.47 0.05 -7.70
C TRP A 240 4.02 -0.18 -6.26
N VAL A 241 4.12 -1.41 -5.74
CA VAL A 241 3.80 -1.70 -4.34
C VAL A 241 4.68 -0.85 -3.44
N LYS A 242 6.00 -0.81 -3.66
CA LYS A 242 6.93 -0.01 -2.86
C LYS A 242 6.54 1.48 -2.87
N GLU A 243 6.23 2.05 -4.03
CA GLU A 243 5.82 3.45 -4.17
C GLU A 243 4.56 3.76 -3.35
N VAL A 244 3.56 2.86 -3.41
CA VAL A 244 2.30 3.04 -2.67
C VAL A 244 2.49 2.87 -1.16
N VAL A 245 3.21 1.82 -0.73
CA VAL A 245 3.38 1.51 0.70
C VAL A 245 4.35 2.45 1.40
N ALA A 246 5.31 3.03 0.66
CA ALA A 246 6.28 4.00 1.16
C ALA A 246 5.90 5.44 0.82
N ARG A 247 4.64 5.71 0.44
CA ARG A 247 4.22 7.07 0.10
C ARG A 247 4.33 8.00 1.31
N GLU A 248 5.24 8.95 1.23
CA GLU A 248 5.46 10.00 2.23
C GLU A 248 5.16 11.35 1.59
N LYS A 249 4.58 12.28 2.37
CA LYS A 249 4.55 13.69 1.97
C LYS A 249 5.72 14.39 2.65
N VAL A 250 6.63 14.92 1.84
CA VAL A 250 7.77 15.69 2.28
C VAL A 250 7.39 17.17 2.35
N THR A 251 7.68 17.83 3.47
CA THR A 251 7.51 19.29 3.63
C THR A 251 8.75 19.87 4.28
N PRO A 252 9.46 20.82 3.64
CA PRO A 252 10.47 21.62 4.31
C PRO A 252 9.82 22.57 5.33
N ALA A 253 10.36 22.67 6.54
CA ALA A 253 9.99 23.67 7.54
C ALA A 253 11.04 23.74 8.66
N ASP A 254 11.37 24.93 9.14
CA ASP A 254 12.27 25.12 10.30
C ASP A 254 11.57 24.71 11.60
N ILE A 255 11.80 23.48 12.08
CA ILE A 255 11.13 22.95 13.27
C ILE A 255 11.93 23.32 14.55
N ASP A 256 13.23 23.67 14.47
CA ASP A 256 14.06 24.06 15.64
C ASP A 256 13.90 25.52 15.99
N GLY A 257 13.66 26.33 14.96
CA GLY A 257 13.97 27.75 14.96
C GLY A 257 15.46 28.04 14.84
N ASP A 258 16.24 27.23 14.10
CA ASP A 258 17.66 27.51 13.86
C ASP A 258 17.91 28.35 12.58
N GLY A 259 16.84 28.68 11.85
CA GLY A 259 16.87 29.42 10.60
C GLY A 259 17.04 28.55 9.35
N LYS A 260 17.07 27.21 9.49
CA LYS A 260 17.15 26.27 8.36
C LYS A 260 15.90 25.40 8.30
N ASP A 261 15.36 25.20 7.11
CA ASP A 261 14.29 24.23 6.95
C ASP A 261 14.77 22.80 7.23
N ASP A 262 14.08 22.12 8.12
CA ASP A 262 14.19 20.69 8.37
C ASP A 262 13.40 19.87 7.36
N LEU A 263 13.68 18.56 7.32
CA LEU A 263 12.93 17.61 6.50
C LEU A 263 11.79 17.01 7.33
N VAL A 264 10.55 17.45 7.06
CA VAL A 264 9.35 16.87 7.67
C VAL A 264 8.73 15.82 6.76
N LEU A 265 8.70 14.58 7.23
CA LEU A 265 8.10 13.42 6.55
C LEU A 265 6.77 13.07 7.20
N GLN A 266 5.68 13.32 6.49
CA GLN A 266 4.38 12.78 6.84
C GLN A 266 4.23 11.41 6.20
N ARG A 267 4.34 10.37 7.02
CA ARG A 267 4.32 8.98 6.58
C ARG A 267 2.92 8.43 6.50
N ILE A 268 2.75 7.36 5.72
CA ILE A 268 1.49 6.65 5.59
C ILE A 268 1.11 5.83 6.84
N ASP A 269 1.99 5.64 7.82
CA ASP A 269 1.55 5.18 9.16
C ASP A 269 0.89 6.29 9.97
N GLY A 270 0.93 7.53 9.49
CA GLY A 270 0.45 8.71 10.19
C GLY A 270 1.45 9.35 11.14
N SER A 271 2.68 8.87 11.19
CA SER A 271 3.77 9.57 11.85
C SER A 271 4.16 10.82 11.07
N VAL A 272 4.48 11.87 11.81
CA VAL A 272 5.21 13.05 11.33
C VAL A 272 6.60 12.93 11.90
N VAL A 273 7.56 12.61 11.03
CA VAL A 273 8.97 12.41 11.38
C VAL A 273 9.77 13.60 10.91
N VAL A 274 10.55 14.19 11.81
CA VAL A 274 11.41 15.33 11.51
C VAL A 274 12.86 14.88 11.51
N HIS A 275 13.57 15.17 10.43
CA HIS A 275 15.03 15.05 10.37
C HIS A 275 15.66 16.43 10.37
N ARG A 276 16.54 16.68 11.34
CA ARG A 276 17.15 18.00 11.56
C ARG A 276 18.12 18.37 10.46
N ASN A 277 18.08 19.60 9.99
CA ASN A 277 19.02 20.11 9.01
C ASN A 277 20.33 20.55 9.69
N LEU A 278 21.37 19.72 9.54
CA LEU A 278 22.70 19.98 10.11
C LEU A 278 23.57 20.86 9.19
N GLY A 279 22.99 21.44 8.13
CA GLY A 279 23.64 22.29 7.14
C GLY A 279 24.22 21.54 5.94
N THR A 280 24.86 20.39 6.16
CA THR A 280 25.41 19.54 5.08
C THR A 280 24.79 18.15 5.00
N SER A 281 23.94 17.80 5.97
CA SER A 281 23.27 16.51 6.08
C SER A 281 22.01 16.64 6.94
N PHE A 282 21.18 15.60 6.93
CA PHE A 282 20.05 15.49 7.83
C PHE A 282 20.38 14.52 8.98
N GLY A 283 20.01 14.91 10.20
CA GLY A 283 20.14 14.09 11.39
C GLY A 283 19.20 12.87 11.39
N PRO A 284 19.24 12.05 12.47
CA PRO A 284 18.30 10.96 12.64
C PRO A 284 16.86 11.48 12.74
N GLY A 285 15.91 10.70 12.23
CA GLY A 285 14.50 11.07 12.23
C GLY A 285 13.85 10.87 13.60
N THR A 286 13.13 11.88 14.07
CA THR A 286 12.38 11.86 15.34
C THR A 286 10.87 11.95 15.06
N VAL A 287 10.07 11.06 15.65
CA VAL A 287 8.61 11.13 15.54
C VAL A 287 8.09 12.23 16.49
N MET A 288 7.54 13.32 15.95
CA MET A 288 6.97 14.43 16.75
C MET A 288 5.45 14.37 16.87
N SER A 289 4.78 13.62 15.99
CA SER A 289 3.33 13.42 16.04
C SER A 289 2.92 12.14 15.35
N SER A 290 1.73 11.63 15.66
CA SER A 290 1.17 10.40 15.08
C SER A 290 -0.34 10.55 14.82
N GLY A 291 -0.95 9.59 14.12
CA GLY A 291 -2.39 9.60 13.80
C GLY A 291 -2.76 10.35 12.52
N TRP A 292 -1.78 10.83 11.75
CA TRP A 292 -2.00 11.66 10.55
C TRP A 292 -2.11 10.88 9.24
N GLY A 293 -2.33 9.57 9.31
CA GLY A 293 -2.24 8.70 8.14
C GLY A 293 -3.25 9.09 7.05
N ARG A 294 -4.41 9.59 7.47
CA ARG A 294 -5.51 10.03 6.61
C ARG A 294 -5.37 11.48 6.11
N PHE A 295 -4.24 12.12 6.38
CA PHE A 295 -3.93 13.49 5.93
C PHE A 295 -2.84 13.52 4.84
N VAL A 296 -2.17 12.40 4.55
CA VAL A 296 -1.02 12.31 3.64
C VAL A 296 -1.37 12.73 2.21
N THR A 297 -2.53 12.30 1.71
CA THR A 297 -3.00 12.64 0.35
C THR A 297 -3.64 14.02 0.25
N GLY A 298 -4.02 14.62 1.38
CA GLY A 298 -4.74 15.90 1.39
C GLY A 298 -6.21 15.81 0.96
N THR A 299 -6.79 14.60 0.87
CA THR A 299 -8.16 14.38 0.35
C THR A 299 -9.06 13.56 1.25
N ASP A 300 -8.53 12.82 2.22
CA ASP A 300 -9.33 11.98 3.12
C ASP A 300 -9.84 12.77 4.33
N LEU A 301 -9.09 12.87 5.43
CA LEU A 301 -9.51 13.68 6.60
C LEU A 301 -9.07 15.14 6.55
N GLY A 302 -8.11 15.47 5.69
CA GLY A 302 -7.57 16.83 5.64
C GLY A 302 -6.16 16.90 5.10
N ARG A 303 -5.50 18.03 5.37
CA ARG A 303 -4.10 18.30 5.06
C ARG A 303 -3.39 18.95 6.24
N LEU A 304 -2.09 18.67 6.37
CA LEU A 304 -1.19 19.36 7.28
C LEU A 304 -0.37 20.43 6.58
N TYR A 305 -0.14 21.54 7.28
CA TYR A 305 0.82 22.59 6.94
C TYR A 305 1.76 22.82 8.13
N PHE A 306 2.93 23.38 7.83
CA PHE A 306 3.95 23.73 8.82
C PHE A 306 4.37 25.19 8.57
N ALA A 307 4.25 26.02 9.60
CA ALA A 307 4.63 27.44 9.57
C ALA A 307 4.71 27.97 11.00
N ASP A 308 5.57 28.96 11.27
CA ASP A 308 5.66 29.59 12.59
C ASP A 308 4.41 30.45 12.85
N ILE A 309 3.38 29.86 13.46
CA ILE A 309 2.09 30.52 13.68
C ILE A 309 2.08 31.25 15.04
N THR A 310 3.00 30.89 15.94
CA THR A 310 3.12 31.48 17.26
C THR A 310 4.10 32.65 17.34
N GLY A 311 5.02 32.76 16.39
CA GLY A 311 6.09 33.75 16.33
C GLY A 311 7.26 33.43 17.26
N ASP A 312 7.50 32.15 17.54
CA ASP A 312 8.61 31.69 18.40
C ASP A 312 9.82 31.18 17.60
N ASN A 313 9.82 31.44 16.29
CA ASN A 313 10.73 30.98 15.25
C ASN A 313 10.63 29.49 14.92
N LYS A 314 9.72 28.73 15.55
CA LYS A 314 9.55 27.30 15.24
C LYS A 314 8.30 27.10 14.41
N ALA A 315 8.41 26.31 13.36
CA ALA A 315 7.24 25.91 12.61
C ALA A 315 6.29 25.07 13.49
N ASP A 316 5.04 25.51 13.56
CA ASP A 316 3.92 24.87 14.22
C ASP A 316 3.15 23.98 13.24
N LEU A 317 2.33 23.07 13.75
CA LEU A 317 1.51 22.17 12.95
C LEU A 317 0.10 22.76 12.76
N ILE A 318 -0.26 23.08 11.53
CA ILE A 318 -1.59 23.56 11.17
C ILE A 318 -2.37 22.42 10.51
N VAL A 319 -3.52 22.10 11.10
CA VAL A 319 -4.40 21.00 10.70
C VAL A 319 -5.62 21.57 10.00
N HIS A 320 -5.76 21.29 8.69
CA HIS A 320 -6.93 21.65 7.90
C HIS A 320 -7.77 20.41 7.64
N THR A 321 -8.89 20.27 8.34
CA THR A 321 -9.79 19.13 8.20
C THR A 321 -10.76 19.32 7.03
N ASN A 322 -11.29 18.21 6.52
CA ASN A 322 -12.21 18.19 5.36
C ASN A 322 -13.56 18.87 5.61
N ASP A 323 -13.99 19.00 6.87
CA ASP A 323 -15.12 19.81 7.30
C ASP A 323 -14.84 21.34 7.28
N GLY A 324 -13.60 21.73 6.97
CA GLY A 324 -13.18 23.11 6.84
C GLY A 324 -12.68 23.77 8.11
N ASN A 325 -12.50 23.01 9.19
CA ASN A 325 -11.83 23.50 10.39
C ASN A 325 -10.31 23.67 10.17
N ILE A 326 -9.76 24.75 10.70
CA ILE A 326 -8.33 25.03 10.85
C ILE A 326 -8.02 25.01 12.33
N ALA A 327 -7.21 24.03 12.75
CA ALA A 327 -6.70 23.94 14.10
C ALA A 327 -5.18 24.09 14.12
N VAL A 328 -4.66 24.81 15.10
CA VAL A 328 -3.22 25.02 15.31
C VAL A 328 -2.77 24.13 16.46
N ARG A 329 -1.70 23.36 16.24
CA ARG A 329 -0.98 22.60 17.26
C ARG A 329 0.41 23.18 17.43
N LYS A 330 0.69 23.69 18.62
CA LYS A 330 1.94 24.41 18.90
C LYS A 330 3.12 23.47 19.00
N ASN A 331 4.27 23.87 18.48
CA ASN A 331 5.52 23.14 18.59
C ASN A 331 6.13 23.33 19.99
N MET A 332 6.20 22.25 20.76
CA MET A 332 6.76 22.23 22.11
C MET A 332 8.23 21.79 22.13
N GLY A 333 8.90 21.81 20.98
CA GLY A 333 10.30 21.42 20.76
C GLY A 333 10.49 19.94 20.39
N THR A 334 9.79 19.02 21.07
CA THR A 334 9.90 17.57 20.80
C THR A 334 8.57 16.92 20.39
N TYR A 335 7.47 17.66 20.46
CA TYR A 335 6.13 17.22 20.06
C TYR A 335 5.26 18.43 19.70
N PHE A 336 4.12 18.19 19.05
CA PHE A 336 3.07 19.19 18.88
C PHE A 336 1.94 18.98 19.88
N ASP A 337 1.38 20.05 20.45
CA ASP A 337 0.33 19.97 21.47
C ASP A 337 -1.02 19.42 20.95
N GLY A 338 -2.03 19.41 21.84
CA GLY A 338 -3.39 18.91 21.55
C GLY A 338 -4.16 19.70 20.49
N GLY A 339 -3.74 20.94 20.22
CA GLY A 339 -4.31 21.82 19.24
C GLY A 339 -5.52 22.64 19.71
N THR A 340 -5.75 23.76 19.03
CA THR A 340 -6.87 24.68 19.28
C THR A 340 -7.53 25.09 17.96
N HIS A 341 -8.85 25.27 17.97
CA HIS A 341 -9.61 25.76 16.81
C HIS A 341 -9.33 27.24 16.55
N TRP A 342 -9.02 27.62 15.31
CA TRP A 342 -8.69 29.00 14.93
C TRP A 342 -9.58 29.55 13.81
N SER A 343 -10.10 28.69 12.93
CA SER A 343 -10.97 29.12 11.84
C SER A 343 -11.82 27.97 11.30
N ALA A 344 -12.92 28.29 10.62
CA ALA A 344 -13.87 27.32 10.05
C ALA A 344 -14.31 27.74 8.63
N GLY A 345 -14.98 26.82 7.94
CA GLY A 345 -15.61 27.09 6.63
C GLY A 345 -14.69 26.85 5.43
N TRP A 346 -13.52 26.25 5.62
CA TRP A 346 -12.50 26.11 4.59
C TRP A 346 -12.53 24.79 3.81
N GLY A 347 -13.59 23.99 3.91
CA GLY A 347 -13.63 22.63 3.34
C GLY A 347 -13.40 22.63 1.82
N ARG A 348 -13.96 23.64 1.14
CA ARG A 348 -13.84 23.86 -0.31
C ARG A 348 -12.48 24.38 -0.78
N PHE A 349 -11.57 24.69 0.16
CA PHE A 349 -10.20 25.10 -0.12
C PHE A 349 -9.18 23.98 0.12
N LEU A 350 -9.63 22.79 0.54
CA LEU A 350 -8.74 21.69 0.89
C LEU A 350 -7.99 21.16 -0.32
N THR A 351 -8.69 20.86 -1.42
CA THR A 351 -8.08 20.19 -2.58
C THR A 351 -7.38 21.14 -3.54
N GLY A 352 -7.67 22.45 -3.52
CA GLY A 352 -7.19 23.36 -4.56
C GLY A 352 -8.07 23.40 -5.82
N THR A 353 -9.07 22.53 -5.93
CA THR A 353 -9.82 22.32 -7.18
C THR A 353 -11.27 22.81 -7.14
N ASP A 354 -11.78 23.22 -5.98
CA ASP A 354 -13.14 23.74 -5.81
C ASP A 354 -13.15 25.28 -5.71
N GLN A 355 -12.96 25.85 -4.52
CA GLN A 355 -12.88 27.32 -4.38
C GLN A 355 -11.45 27.84 -4.46
N GLY A 356 -10.47 27.03 -4.09
CA GLY A 356 -9.05 27.36 -4.23
C GLY A 356 -8.20 26.70 -3.16
N ARG A 357 -7.16 27.38 -2.67
CA ARG A 357 -6.20 26.80 -1.71
C ARG A 357 -5.72 27.79 -0.65
N LEU A 358 -5.51 27.26 0.55
CA LEU A 358 -4.87 27.98 1.66
C LEU A 358 -3.34 27.80 1.64
N ARG A 359 -2.62 28.86 2.03
CA ARG A 359 -1.18 28.84 2.37
C ARG A 359 -0.94 29.62 3.65
N PHE A 360 0.20 29.41 4.27
CA PHE A 360 0.58 30.08 5.51
C PHE A 360 1.99 30.66 5.37
N GLY A 361 2.19 31.87 5.88
CA GLY A 361 3.49 32.56 5.88
C GLY A 361 3.35 34.00 6.36
N ASP A 362 4.43 34.58 6.85
CA ASP A 362 4.44 35.92 7.45
C ASP A 362 4.30 36.99 6.36
N THR A 363 3.09 37.53 6.21
CA THR A 363 2.81 38.59 5.22
C THR A 363 3.04 39.96 5.84
N THR A 364 2.76 40.11 7.14
CA THR A 364 2.82 41.39 7.82
C THR A 364 4.23 41.78 8.30
N GLY A 365 5.15 40.82 8.35
CA GLY A 365 6.49 40.99 8.90
C GLY A 365 6.53 41.02 10.42
N ASP A 366 5.49 40.51 11.09
CA ASP A 366 5.38 40.51 12.56
C ASP A 366 5.98 39.26 13.21
N GLY A 367 6.58 38.38 12.40
CA GLY A 367 7.16 37.11 12.80
C GLY A 367 6.16 35.98 12.89
N LYS A 368 4.86 36.21 12.64
CA LYS A 368 3.82 35.16 12.68
C LYS A 368 3.31 34.88 11.29
N ALA A 369 3.11 33.61 11.00
CA ALA A 369 2.49 33.20 9.76
C ALA A 369 1.02 33.67 9.69
N ASP A 370 0.67 34.33 8.61
CA ASP A 370 -0.69 34.71 8.23
C ASP A 370 -1.30 33.66 7.29
N MET A 371 -2.61 33.73 7.07
CA MET A 371 -3.30 32.82 6.15
C MET A 371 -3.56 33.49 4.79
N TYR A 372 -2.93 32.98 3.75
CA TYR A 372 -3.25 33.32 2.36
C TYR A 372 -4.44 32.49 1.88
N VAL A 373 -5.41 33.16 1.28
CA VAL A 373 -6.59 32.57 0.65
C VAL A 373 -6.51 32.86 -0.84
N HIS A 374 -6.09 31.86 -1.62
CA HIS A 374 -6.13 31.95 -3.08
C HIS A 374 -7.44 31.35 -3.59
N THR A 375 -8.23 32.15 -4.31
CA THR A 375 -9.52 31.78 -4.90
C THR A 375 -9.36 31.57 -6.40
N ILE A 376 -9.55 30.34 -6.87
CA ILE A 376 -9.25 29.97 -8.27
C ILE A 376 -10.28 30.51 -9.27
N GLN A 377 -11.49 30.84 -8.81
CA GLN A 377 -12.57 31.28 -9.70
C GLN A 377 -12.30 32.67 -10.30
N ASN A 378 -11.61 33.52 -9.56
CA ASN A 378 -11.35 34.91 -9.93
C ASN A 378 -9.86 35.31 -9.79
N GLY A 379 -8.98 34.35 -9.49
CA GLY A 379 -7.54 34.59 -9.28
C GLY A 379 -7.21 35.40 -8.02
N GLU A 380 -8.18 35.68 -7.14
CA GLU A 380 -7.98 36.56 -6.00
C GLU A 380 -7.08 35.90 -4.94
N VAL A 381 -6.12 36.66 -4.42
CA VAL A 381 -5.34 36.31 -3.23
C VAL A 381 -5.66 37.33 -2.13
N ALA A 382 -6.29 36.86 -1.07
CA ALA A 382 -6.53 37.63 0.15
C ALA A 382 -5.65 37.11 1.29
N VAL A 383 -5.29 37.98 2.22
CA VAL A 383 -4.53 37.62 3.43
C VAL A 383 -5.38 37.89 4.64
N ARG A 384 -5.51 36.87 5.49
CA ARG A 384 -6.13 36.97 6.81
C ARG A 384 -5.04 36.98 7.87
N THR A 385 -4.90 38.12 8.53
CA THR A 385 -3.84 38.37 9.51
C THR A 385 -4.04 37.49 10.74
N ASN A 386 -2.95 36.96 11.25
CA ASN A 386 -2.90 36.21 12.49
C ASN A 386 -3.00 37.15 13.70
N MET A 387 -4.04 36.97 14.51
CA MET A 387 -4.29 37.78 15.72
C MET A 387 -3.85 37.07 17.01
N GLY A 388 -3.05 36.00 16.89
CA GLY A 388 -2.48 35.19 17.98
C GLY A 388 -3.31 33.98 18.41
N THR A 389 -4.62 33.99 18.17
CA THR A 389 -5.54 32.86 18.46
C THR A 389 -6.60 32.63 17.39
N TYR A 390 -6.67 33.50 16.38
CA TYR A 390 -7.60 33.44 15.26
C TYR A 390 -7.05 34.23 14.08
N PHE A 391 -7.63 34.03 12.89
CA PHE A 391 -7.37 34.87 11.72
C PHE A 391 -8.51 35.88 11.52
N ASN A 392 -8.19 37.13 11.15
CA ASN A 392 -9.20 38.16 10.90
C ASN A 392 -10.05 37.91 9.63
N SER A 393 -10.90 38.88 9.25
CA SER A 393 -11.77 38.79 8.06
C SER A 393 -11.01 38.77 6.74
N GLY A 394 -9.78 39.27 6.75
CA GLY A 394 -8.88 39.32 5.60
C GLY A 394 -9.00 40.57 4.75
N THR A 395 -7.93 40.83 4.01
CA THR A 395 -7.80 41.93 3.05
C THR A 395 -7.37 41.36 1.71
N ARG A 396 -8.02 41.80 0.62
CA ARG A 396 -7.60 41.44 -0.74
C ARG A 396 -6.23 42.06 -1.03
N MET A 397 -5.27 41.23 -1.44
CA MET A 397 -3.91 41.68 -1.75
C MET A 397 -3.72 41.87 -3.25
N ILE A 398 -4.12 40.89 -4.06
CA ILE A 398 -3.89 40.88 -5.51
C ILE A 398 -4.89 39.96 -6.23
N THR A 399 -4.94 40.08 -7.56
CA THR A 399 -5.56 39.12 -8.47
C THR A 399 -4.49 38.61 -9.45
N LEU A 400 -4.33 37.28 -9.55
CA LEU A 400 -3.33 36.59 -10.38
C LEU A 400 -3.78 36.37 -11.82
#